data_AF-A0A960EEF3-F1
#
_entry.id   AF-A0A960EEF3-F1
#
_cell.length_a   1.000
_cell.length_b   1.000
_cell.length_c   1.000
_cell.angle_alpha   90.00
_cell.angle_beta   90.00
_cell.angle_gamma   90.00
#
_symmetry.space_group_name_H-M   'P 1'
#
loop_
_entity.id
_entity.type
_entity.pdbx_description
1 polymer ?
#
loop_
_entity_poly.entity_id
_entity_poly.type
_entity_poly.pdbx_seq_one_letter_code
_entity_poly.pdbx_strand_id
1 'polypeptide(L)'
;VWPCGEDRPETTSNVNYTAGGVFPNAVLAKLGTDGSVCVFTHATTHLVIDVNGYVAPGADLTTSTPVRMLETRPGEPTFDGNGRPGVALTAGGVLPVQIAGRGDVAPGATAVFMNLTAVFPDAAGHLTVYPCDEPRPEQASNVNYTAGGVFPNAVLAKLSADGRVCIFTHAATHLIADVVAST
;
A
#
# COMPACT_ATOMS: atom_id res chain seq x y z
N VAL A 1 9.43 12.96 6.20
CA VAL A 1 8.92 13.71 5.03
C VAL A 1 7.99 14.79 5.55
N TRP A 2 8.20 16.04 5.15
CA TRP A 2 7.40 17.18 5.60
C TRP A 2 7.28 18.23 4.47
N PRO A 3 6.32 19.15 4.51
CA PRO A 3 6.27 20.26 3.54
C PRO A 3 7.54 21.11 3.63
N CYS A 4 8.20 21.36 2.51
CA CYS A 4 9.32 22.30 2.51
C CYS A 4 8.85 23.72 2.87
N GLY A 5 9.74 24.47 3.52
CA GLY A 5 9.43 25.81 4.05
C GLY A 5 8.89 25.80 5.48
N GLU A 6 8.60 24.63 6.05
CA GLU A 6 8.32 24.45 7.48
C GLU A 6 9.54 23.87 8.23
N ASP A 7 9.60 24.10 9.54
CA ASP A 7 10.63 23.53 10.41
C ASP A 7 10.56 21.99 10.40
N ARG A 8 11.73 21.35 10.30
CA ARG A 8 11.82 19.89 10.28
C ARG A 8 11.26 19.30 11.60
N PRO A 9 10.35 18.32 11.55
CA PRO A 9 9.93 17.59 12.75
C PRO A 9 11.08 16.73 13.31
N GLU A 10 11.58 17.08 14.49
CA GLU A 10 12.79 16.47 15.09
C GLU A 10 12.55 15.11 15.76
N THR A 11 11.32 14.78 16.12
CA THR A 11 10.98 13.61 16.95
C THR A 11 10.15 12.55 16.22
N THR A 12 10.05 12.64 14.89
CA THR A 12 9.22 11.73 14.08
C THR A 12 10.04 11.03 13.02
N SER A 13 9.65 9.79 12.70
CA SER A 13 10.19 9.02 11.58
C SER A 13 9.05 8.46 10.75
N ASN A 14 9.27 8.33 9.44
CA ASN A 14 8.33 7.63 8.56
C ASN A 14 8.83 6.22 8.25
N VAL A 15 10.12 6.06 7.93
CA VAL A 15 10.72 4.77 7.59
C VAL A 15 11.99 4.58 8.40
N ASN A 16 12.12 3.39 8.99
CA ASN A 16 13.32 2.97 9.70
C ASN A 16 13.99 1.86 8.89
N TYR A 17 15.30 1.95 8.73
CA TYR A 17 16.08 1.08 7.85
C TYR A 17 17.40 0.67 8.51
N THR A 18 17.95 -0.45 8.05
CA THR A 18 19.28 -0.94 8.42
C THR A 18 20.19 -1.02 7.20
N ALA A 19 21.50 -1.14 7.43
CA ALA A 19 22.47 -1.23 6.34
C ALA A 19 22.23 -2.48 5.46
N GLY A 20 22.36 -2.30 4.14
CA GLY A 20 22.29 -3.39 3.16
C GLY A 20 20.88 -3.83 2.75
N GLY A 21 19.83 -3.21 3.29
CA GLY A 21 18.44 -3.53 2.94
C GLY A 21 17.74 -2.45 2.10
N VAL A 22 16.57 -2.81 1.57
CA VAL A 22 15.65 -1.91 0.87
C VAL A 22 14.37 -1.87 1.69
N PHE A 23 14.00 -0.69 2.18
CA PHE A 23 12.89 -0.50 3.10
C PHE A 23 11.91 0.52 2.52
N PRO A 24 10.77 0.08 1.97
CA PRO A 24 9.75 0.99 1.49
C PRO A 24 8.88 1.49 2.65
N ASN A 25 8.39 2.71 2.53
CA ASN A 25 7.21 3.16 3.25
C ASN A 25 6.43 4.14 2.38
N ALA A 26 5.09 4.10 2.41
CA ALA A 26 4.28 5.16 1.82
C ALA A 26 3.94 6.24 2.86
N VAL A 27 3.99 7.50 2.44
CA VAL A 27 3.68 8.65 3.31
C VAL A 27 2.69 9.56 2.60
N LEU A 28 1.60 9.92 3.28
CA LEU A 28 0.77 11.05 2.89
C LEU A 28 1.33 12.30 3.55
N ALA A 29 1.85 13.23 2.75
CA ALA A 29 2.46 14.46 3.24
C ALA A 29 1.77 15.67 2.63
N LYS A 30 1.63 16.74 3.42
CA LYS A 30 1.28 18.05 2.91
C LYS A 30 2.42 18.59 2.05
N LEU A 31 2.07 19.30 0.98
CA LEU A 31 3.04 19.98 0.13
C LEU A 31 3.38 21.36 0.68
N GLY A 32 4.63 21.78 0.51
CA GLY A 32 5.06 23.17 0.73
C GLY A 32 4.37 24.14 -0.22
N THR A 33 4.57 25.44 -0.01
CA THR A 33 3.95 26.48 -0.85
C THR A 33 4.41 26.45 -2.31
N ASP A 34 5.55 25.83 -2.59
CA ASP A 34 6.09 25.58 -3.93
C ASP A 34 5.73 24.19 -4.49
N GLY A 35 4.89 23.42 -3.79
CA GLY A 35 4.48 22.08 -4.19
C GLY A 35 5.48 20.97 -3.82
N SER A 36 6.54 21.28 -3.06
CA SER A 36 7.59 20.31 -2.74
C SER A 36 7.42 19.63 -1.37
N VAL A 37 8.10 18.49 -1.20
CA VAL A 37 8.29 17.83 0.09
C VAL A 37 9.78 17.71 0.40
N CYS A 38 10.10 17.86 1.68
CA CYS A 38 11.45 17.74 2.19
C CYS A 38 11.63 16.37 2.85
N VAL A 39 12.79 15.75 2.61
CA VAL A 39 13.15 14.43 3.11
C VAL A 39 14.44 14.52 3.91
N PHE A 40 14.45 13.87 5.06
CA PHE A 40 15.62 13.75 5.92
C PHE A 40 16.01 12.29 6.02
N THR A 41 17.30 12.03 6.00
CA THR A 41 17.87 10.72 6.25
C THR A 41 18.90 10.82 7.39
N HIS A 42 18.82 9.92 8.36
CA HIS A 42 19.73 9.93 9.51
C HIS A 42 21.13 9.39 9.16
N ALA A 43 21.23 8.54 8.14
CA ALA A 43 22.49 8.06 7.57
C ALA A 43 22.50 8.21 6.05
N THR A 44 23.69 8.29 5.44
CA THR A 44 23.84 8.33 3.99
C THR A 44 23.18 7.13 3.36
N THR A 45 22.26 7.36 2.43
CA THR A 45 21.50 6.33 1.74
C THR A 45 21.04 6.83 0.37
N HIS A 46 20.67 5.91 -0.51
CA HIS A 46 19.95 6.24 -1.74
C HIS A 46 18.45 6.31 -1.45
N LEU A 47 17.76 7.27 -2.07
CA LEU A 47 16.32 7.43 -1.96
C LEU A 47 15.69 7.21 -3.34
N VAL A 48 14.61 6.43 -3.37
CA VAL A 48 13.68 6.34 -4.50
C VAL A 48 12.35 6.88 -4.00
N ILE A 49 11.75 7.80 -4.75
CA ILE A 49 10.48 8.44 -4.41
C ILE A 49 9.55 8.27 -5.59
N ASP A 50 8.49 7.51 -5.39
CA ASP A 50 7.38 7.35 -6.32
C ASP A 50 6.17 8.14 -5.83
N VAL A 51 5.42 8.74 -6.76
CA VAL A 51 4.15 9.41 -6.45
C VAL A 51 3.00 8.51 -6.88
N ASN A 52 2.31 7.90 -5.92
CA ASN A 52 1.18 7.00 -6.19
C ASN A 52 -0.16 7.74 -6.38
N GLY A 53 -0.23 9.00 -5.94
CA GLY A 53 -1.43 9.83 -6.05
C GLY A 53 -1.33 11.10 -5.22
N TYR A 54 -2.37 11.93 -5.29
CA TYR A 54 -2.51 13.14 -4.47
C TYR A 54 -3.98 13.34 -4.08
N VAL A 55 -4.21 14.01 -2.96
CA VAL A 55 -5.55 14.46 -2.56
C VAL A 55 -5.73 15.87 -3.11
N ALA A 56 -6.70 16.06 -4.01
CA ALA A 56 -6.97 17.36 -4.61
C ALA A 56 -7.51 18.35 -3.55
N PRO A 57 -7.27 19.66 -3.71
CA PRO A 57 -7.89 20.66 -2.85
C PRO A 57 -9.42 20.50 -2.83
N GLY A 58 -10.00 20.38 -1.63
CA GLY A 58 -11.44 20.19 -1.45
C GLY A 58 -11.95 18.76 -1.71
N ALA A 59 -11.07 17.81 -2.03
CA ALA A 59 -11.43 16.39 -2.00
C ALA A 59 -11.47 15.88 -0.57
N ASP A 60 -12.52 15.11 -0.26
CA ASP A 60 -12.67 14.47 1.04
C ASP A 60 -11.88 13.16 1.06
N LEU A 61 -11.09 12.97 2.12
CA LEU A 61 -10.54 11.67 2.49
C LEU A 61 -11.40 11.10 3.61
N THR A 62 -12.24 10.13 3.29
CA THR A 62 -13.14 9.52 4.27
C THR A 62 -12.39 8.40 4.98
N THR A 63 -12.02 8.62 6.24
CA THR A 63 -11.40 7.59 7.08
C THR A 63 -12.44 6.56 7.53
N SER A 64 -12.06 5.29 7.53
CA SER A 64 -12.85 4.20 8.09
C SER A 64 -12.17 3.63 9.33
N THR A 65 -12.93 2.92 10.17
CA THR A 65 -12.30 1.90 11.01
C THR A 65 -11.56 0.92 10.09
N PRO A 66 -10.36 0.43 10.46
CA PRO A 66 -9.65 -0.51 9.59
C PRO A 66 -10.50 -1.75 9.28
N VAL A 67 -10.70 -2.04 7.98
CA VAL A 67 -11.50 -3.19 7.52
C VAL A 67 -10.63 -4.17 6.75
N ARG A 68 -10.59 -5.42 7.21
CA ARG A 68 -9.89 -6.55 6.57
C ARG A 68 -10.57 -6.96 5.27
N MET A 69 -10.18 -6.36 4.16
CA MET A 69 -10.72 -6.68 2.82
C MET A 69 -10.11 -7.96 2.26
N LEU A 70 -8.85 -8.26 2.55
CA LEU A 70 -8.21 -9.48 2.08
C LEU A 70 -7.50 -10.19 3.22
N GLU A 71 -7.72 -11.49 3.31
CA GLU A 71 -6.97 -12.41 4.14
C GLU A 71 -6.85 -13.72 3.37
N THR A 72 -5.62 -14.22 3.26
CA THR A 72 -5.31 -15.42 2.49
C THR A 72 -4.68 -16.51 3.34
N ARG A 73 -4.33 -16.22 4.60
CA ARG A 73 -3.79 -17.22 5.52
C ARG A 73 -4.87 -18.24 5.87
N PRO A 74 -4.50 -19.49 6.16
CA PRO A 74 -5.46 -20.50 6.59
C PRO A 74 -6.19 -20.09 7.88
N GLY A 75 -7.51 -20.29 7.93
CA GLY A 75 -8.31 -20.16 9.16
C GLY A 75 -8.69 -18.73 9.58
N GLU A 76 -8.24 -17.71 8.86
CA GLU A 76 -8.46 -16.30 9.20
C GLU A 76 -9.51 -15.67 8.26
N PRO A 77 -10.63 -15.12 8.77
CA PRO A 77 -11.69 -14.57 7.93
C PRO A 77 -11.47 -13.07 7.61
N THR A 78 -12.06 -12.62 6.50
CA THR A 78 -12.40 -11.19 6.33
C THR A 78 -13.70 -10.89 7.07
N PHE A 79 -13.99 -9.60 7.28
CA PHE A 79 -15.20 -9.15 8.02
C PHE A 79 -16.53 -9.67 7.44
N ASP A 80 -16.55 -10.02 6.16
CA ASP A 80 -17.71 -10.51 5.40
C ASP A 80 -17.53 -11.92 4.81
N GLY A 81 -16.44 -12.61 5.15
CA GLY A 81 -16.14 -13.95 4.62
C GLY A 81 -15.70 -14.02 3.15
N ASN A 82 -15.62 -12.90 2.42
CA ASN A 82 -15.19 -12.85 1.01
C ASN A 82 -13.66 -12.85 0.81
N GLY A 83 -12.90 -13.32 1.80
CA GLY A 83 -11.47 -13.54 1.71
C GLY A 83 -11.10 -14.74 0.83
N ARG A 84 -9.84 -15.17 0.90
CA ARG A 84 -9.35 -16.40 0.24
C ARG A 84 -8.51 -17.25 1.20
N PRO A 85 -9.06 -17.64 2.35
CA PRO A 85 -8.29 -18.29 3.40
C PRO A 85 -7.64 -19.59 2.90
N GLY A 86 -6.36 -19.77 3.22
CA GLY A 86 -5.57 -20.94 2.83
C GLY A 86 -5.01 -20.90 1.40
N VAL A 87 -5.24 -19.82 0.65
CA VAL A 87 -4.78 -19.69 -0.74
C VAL A 87 -3.68 -18.64 -0.83
N ALA A 88 -2.43 -19.07 -0.66
CA ALA A 88 -1.29 -18.23 -1.02
C ALA A 88 -1.34 -17.89 -2.53
N LEU A 89 -0.91 -16.68 -2.87
CA LEU A 89 -0.69 -16.35 -4.28
C LEU A 89 0.62 -16.99 -4.73
N THR A 90 0.64 -17.49 -5.97
CA THR A 90 1.85 -18.01 -6.59
C THR A 90 2.74 -16.88 -7.10
N ALA A 91 4.04 -17.16 -7.26
CA ALA A 91 4.98 -16.23 -7.88
C ALA A 91 4.49 -15.80 -9.27
N GLY A 92 4.55 -14.50 -9.55
CA GLY A 92 4.04 -13.92 -10.79
C GLY A 92 2.52 -13.70 -10.80
N GLY A 93 1.80 -14.14 -9.76
CA GLY A 93 0.35 -14.10 -9.69
C GLY A 93 -0.21 -12.69 -9.51
N VAL A 94 -1.45 -12.49 -9.99
CA VAL A 94 -2.24 -11.27 -9.80
C VAL A 94 -3.57 -11.63 -9.15
N LEU A 95 -3.91 -10.92 -8.08
CA LEU A 95 -5.18 -11.06 -7.37
C LEU A 95 -6.01 -9.77 -7.50
N PRO A 96 -7.17 -9.81 -8.19
CA PRO A 96 -8.15 -8.74 -8.09
C PRO A 96 -8.88 -8.81 -6.74
N VAL A 97 -9.06 -7.65 -6.10
CA VAL A 97 -9.77 -7.47 -4.82
C VAL A 97 -10.84 -6.40 -5.00
N GLN A 98 -12.10 -6.74 -4.71
CA GLN A 98 -13.20 -5.76 -4.64
C GLN A 98 -13.05 -4.89 -3.40
N ILE A 99 -13.08 -3.57 -3.61
CA ILE A 99 -12.95 -2.56 -2.57
C ILE A 99 -14.21 -1.68 -2.52
N ALA A 100 -14.55 -0.99 -3.60
CA ALA A 100 -15.73 -0.13 -3.61
C ALA A 100 -17.01 -0.96 -3.45
N GLY A 101 -17.95 -0.45 -2.66
CA GLY A 101 -19.22 -1.12 -2.38
C GLY A 101 -19.10 -2.32 -1.43
N ARG A 102 -17.96 -2.48 -0.75
CA ARG A 102 -17.73 -3.53 0.24
C ARG A 102 -17.42 -2.93 1.60
N GLY A 103 -18.09 -3.41 2.65
CA GLY A 103 -18.03 -2.79 3.97
C GLY A 103 -18.55 -1.35 3.92
N ASP A 104 -17.86 -0.44 4.60
CA ASP A 104 -18.23 0.98 4.63
C ASP A 104 -17.63 1.79 3.47
N VAL A 105 -16.95 1.15 2.51
CA VAL A 105 -16.39 1.84 1.34
C VAL A 105 -17.50 2.11 0.33
N ALA A 106 -17.71 3.38 0.01
CA ALA A 106 -18.76 3.80 -0.93
C ALA A 106 -18.62 3.11 -2.31
N PRO A 107 -19.72 2.73 -2.97
CA PRO A 107 -19.67 2.16 -4.32
C PRO A 107 -19.03 3.08 -5.38
N GLY A 108 -19.08 4.40 -5.15
CA GLY A 108 -18.46 5.40 -6.01
C GLY A 108 -17.03 5.80 -5.64
N ALA A 109 -16.40 5.08 -4.69
CA ALA A 109 -15.02 5.35 -4.33
C ALA A 109 -14.10 5.21 -5.56
N THR A 110 -13.14 6.11 -5.67
CA THR A 110 -12.21 6.25 -6.80
C THR A 110 -10.77 5.92 -6.40
N ALA A 111 -10.44 6.00 -5.11
CA ALA A 111 -9.15 5.58 -4.57
C ALA A 111 -9.31 5.02 -3.15
N VAL A 112 -8.31 4.26 -2.72
CA VAL A 112 -8.25 3.65 -1.40
C VAL A 112 -6.87 3.83 -0.77
N PHE A 113 -6.87 4.09 0.53
CA PHE A 113 -5.71 3.98 1.39
C PHE A 113 -5.83 2.69 2.19
N MET A 114 -4.82 1.84 2.09
CA MET A 114 -4.82 0.53 2.73
C MET A 114 -3.44 0.16 3.28
N ASN A 115 -3.41 -0.65 4.32
CA ASN A 115 -2.21 -1.38 4.71
C ASN A 115 -2.21 -2.73 3.98
N LEU A 116 -1.15 -2.98 3.20
CA LEU A 116 -0.94 -4.22 2.48
C LEU A 116 0.22 -4.98 3.12
N THR A 117 0.04 -6.27 3.41
CA THR A 117 1.06 -7.09 4.05
C THR A 117 1.35 -8.34 3.24
N ALA A 118 2.62 -8.58 2.96
CA ALA A 118 3.13 -9.88 2.51
C ALA A 118 3.46 -10.73 3.75
N VAL A 119 2.94 -11.96 3.80
CA VAL A 119 3.10 -12.88 4.93
C VAL A 119 3.74 -14.18 4.45
N PHE A 120 4.89 -14.49 5.04
CA PHE A 120 5.74 -15.63 4.75
C PHE A 120 6.03 -15.79 3.24
N PRO A 121 6.65 -14.80 2.58
CA PRO A 121 7.06 -14.97 1.19
C PRO A 121 8.07 -16.11 1.03
N ASP A 122 8.00 -16.87 -0.05
CA ASP A 122 8.93 -17.98 -0.31
C ASP A 122 10.32 -17.50 -0.76
N ALA A 123 10.42 -16.27 -1.29
CA ALA A 123 11.65 -15.67 -1.78
C ALA A 123 11.62 -14.15 -1.63
N ALA A 124 12.76 -13.51 -1.85
CA ALA A 124 12.81 -12.05 -1.95
C ALA A 124 12.01 -11.54 -3.16
N GLY A 125 11.40 -10.37 -3.01
CA GLY A 125 10.53 -9.81 -4.04
C GLY A 125 9.76 -8.60 -3.57
N HIS A 126 8.66 -8.31 -4.26
CA HIS A 126 7.77 -7.22 -3.92
C HIS A 126 6.30 -7.50 -4.28
N LEU A 127 5.41 -6.66 -3.74
CA LEU A 127 4.02 -6.52 -4.19
C LEU A 127 3.84 -5.23 -4.98
N THR A 128 2.96 -5.25 -5.97
CA THR A 128 2.54 -4.06 -6.73
C THR A 128 1.02 -3.97 -6.72
N VAL A 129 0.48 -2.80 -6.42
CA VAL A 129 -0.97 -2.52 -6.41
C VAL A 129 -1.29 -1.48 -7.47
N TYR A 130 -2.30 -1.77 -8.28
CA TYR A 130 -2.70 -0.93 -9.42
C TYR A 130 -4.19 -1.15 -9.74
N PRO A 131 -4.86 -0.20 -10.43
CA PRO A 131 -6.22 -0.42 -10.88
C PRO A 131 -6.27 -1.57 -11.90
N CYS A 132 -7.24 -2.48 -11.74
CA CYS A 132 -7.32 -3.72 -12.54
C CYS A 132 -7.60 -3.52 -14.04
N ASP A 133 -8.03 -2.33 -14.45
CA ASP A 133 -8.34 -1.95 -15.83
C ASP A 133 -7.18 -1.23 -16.54
N GLU A 134 -6.00 -1.15 -15.90
CA GLU A 134 -4.77 -0.58 -16.46
C GLU A 134 -3.66 -1.64 -16.52
N PRO A 135 -2.69 -1.53 -17.43
CA PRO A 135 -1.52 -2.41 -17.45
C PRO A 135 -0.72 -2.27 -16.14
N ARG A 136 -0.23 -3.40 -15.62
CA ARG A 136 0.64 -3.41 -14.43
C ARG A 136 1.87 -2.53 -14.69
N PRO A 137 2.17 -1.54 -13.82
CA PRO A 137 3.41 -0.79 -13.92
C PRO A 137 4.62 -1.68 -13.59
N GLU A 138 5.56 -1.84 -14.52
CA GLU A 138 6.70 -2.76 -14.35
C GLU A 138 7.76 -2.26 -13.36
N GLN A 139 7.77 -0.95 -13.08
CA GLN A 139 8.77 -0.31 -12.21
C GLN A 139 8.22 0.02 -10.81
N ALA A 140 6.95 -0.27 -10.53
CA ALA A 140 6.34 0.09 -9.25
C ALA A 140 6.44 -1.08 -8.24
N SER A 141 6.86 -0.76 -7.02
CA SER A 141 6.85 -1.69 -5.89
C SER A 141 6.25 -1.01 -4.65
N ASN A 142 5.24 -1.62 -4.05
CA ASN A 142 4.61 -1.13 -2.84
C ASN A 142 5.16 -1.79 -1.57
N VAL A 143 5.34 -3.11 -1.56
CA VAL A 143 5.86 -3.83 -0.39
C VAL A 143 7.09 -4.61 -0.83
N ASN A 144 8.25 -4.36 -0.24
CA ASN A 144 9.49 -5.09 -0.55
C ASN A 144 9.80 -6.03 0.60
N TYR A 145 10.18 -7.26 0.29
CA TYR A 145 10.29 -8.32 1.28
C TYR A 145 11.43 -9.29 0.97
N THR A 146 11.86 -10.00 2.01
CA THR A 146 12.70 -11.19 1.93
C THR A 146 11.88 -12.44 2.30
N ALA A 147 12.48 -13.63 2.17
CA ALA A 147 11.80 -14.87 2.47
C ALA A 147 11.41 -15.01 3.97
N GLY A 148 10.27 -15.62 4.24
CA GLY A 148 9.85 -16.11 5.56
C GLY A 148 9.40 -15.06 6.58
N GLY A 149 9.38 -13.78 6.24
CA GLY A 149 8.98 -12.70 7.16
C GLY A 149 7.52 -12.23 7.03
N VAL A 150 7.19 -11.14 7.71
CA VAL A 150 5.91 -10.42 7.61
C VAL A 150 6.23 -8.96 7.31
N PHE A 151 5.79 -8.47 6.16
CA PHE A 151 6.20 -7.18 5.62
C PHE A 151 4.97 -6.34 5.27
N PRO A 152 4.58 -5.40 6.14
CA PRO A 152 3.51 -4.44 5.85
C PRO A 152 4.07 -3.19 5.15
N ASN A 153 3.25 -2.58 4.28
CA ASN A 153 3.41 -1.17 3.90
C ASN A 153 2.03 -0.52 3.68
N ALA A 154 1.93 0.78 3.93
CA ALA A 154 0.82 1.59 3.47
C ALA A 154 0.82 1.70 1.93
N VAL A 155 -0.37 1.79 1.36
CA VAL A 155 -0.61 1.88 -0.09
C VAL A 155 -1.74 2.87 -0.34
N LEU A 156 -1.50 3.82 -1.23
CA LEU A 156 -2.55 4.57 -1.92
C LEU A 156 -2.70 4.00 -3.32
N ALA A 157 -3.90 3.57 -3.68
CA ALA A 157 -4.18 3.02 -5.00
C ALA A 157 -5.47 3.61 -5.59
N LYS A 158 -5.42 3.94 -6.87
CA LYS A 158 -6.61 4.19 -7.68
C LYS A 158 -7.42 2.89 -7.83
N LEU A 159 -8.74 3.01 -7.75
CA LEU A 159 -9.64 1.92 -8.06
C LEU A 159 -9.93 1.89 -9.56
N SER A 160 -10.02 0.69 -10.12
CA SER A 160 -10.57 0.49 -11.47
C SER A 160 -12.04 0.91 -11.53
N ALA A 161 -12.58 1.07 -12.73
CA ALA A 161 -13.96 1.54 -12.95
C ALA A 161 -15.04 0.70 -12.23
N ASP A 162 -14.75 -0.57 -11.92
CA ASP A 162 -15.64 -1.45 -11.16
C ASP A 162 -15.28 -1.58 -9.67
N GLY A 163 -14.40 -0.71 -9.16
CA GLY A 163 -14.10 -0.58 -7.74
C GLY A 163 -13.04 -1.56 -7.23
N ARG A 164 -12.24 -2.16 -8.10
CA ARG A 164 -11.21 -3.14 -7.73
C ARG A 164 -9.80 -2.57 -7.73
N VAL A 165 -8.94 -3.19 -6.93
CA VAL A 165 -7.48 -3.14 -7.08
C VAL A 165 -6.94 -4.50 -7.48
N CYS A 166 -5.87 -4.50 -8.26
CA CYS A 166 -5.13 -5.71 -8.62
C CYS A 166 -3.81 -5.72 -7.86
N ILE A 167 -3.52 -6.83 -7.19
CA ILE A 167 -2.30 -7.04 -6.40
C ILE A 167 -1.44 -8.08 -7.10
N PHE A 168 -0.31 -7.66 -7.62
CA PHE A 168 0.73 -8.53 -8.14
C PHE A 168 1.67 -8.99 -7.02
N THR A 169 2.15 -10.24 -7.07
CA THR A 169 3.24 -10.72 -6.23
C THR A 169 4.41 -11.30 -7.02
N HIS A 170 5.63 -10.87 -6.67
CA HIS A 170 6.85 -11.37 -7.28
C HIS A 170 7.18 -12.81 -6.86
N ALA A 171 7.07 -13.12 -5.57
CA ALA A 171 7.25 -14.46 -5.02
C ALA A 171 5.92 -15.00 -4.47
N ALA A 172 5.82 -16.31 -4.27
CA ALA A 172 4.65 -16.86 -3.60
C ALA A 172 4.57 -16.36 -2.15
N THR A 173 3.38 -15.98 -1.70
CA THR A 173 3.16 -15.39 -0.37
C THR A 173 1.69 -15.40 -0.01
N HIS A 174 1.37 -15.37 1.28
CA HIS A 174 0.06 -14.91 1.74
C HIS A 174 0.02 -13.37 1.72
N LEU A 175 -1.18 -12.84 1.49
CA LEU A 175 -1.52 -11.43 1.50
C LEU A 175 -2.59 -11.11 2.54
N ILE A 176 -2.45 -9.94 3.16
CA ILE A 176 -3.46 -9.28 3.98
C ILE A 176 -3.65 -7.85 3.45
N ALA A 177 -4.89 -7.39 3.29
CA ALA A 177 -5.20 -6.01 2.97
C ALA A 177 -6.24 -5.44 3.93
N ASP A 178 -5.91 -4.31 4.56
CA ASP A 178 -6.76 -3.55 5.47
C ASP A 178 -7.03 -2.16 4.89
N VAL A 179 -8.29 -1.83 4.62
CA VAL A 179 -8.68 -0.49 4.17
C VAL A 179 -8.87 0.42 5.38
N VAL A 180 -8.30 1.63 5.30
CA VAL A 180 -8.36 2.63 6.38
C VAL A 180 -8.94 3.97 5.94
N ALA A 181 -8.99 4.24 4.63
CA ALA A 181 -9.70 5.39 4.08
C ALA A 181 -9.99 5.21 2.59
N SER A 182 -10.93 5.97 2.06
CA SER A 182 -11.25 6.05 0.63
C SER A 182 -11.67 7.47 0.22
N THR A 183 -11.64 7.74 -1.08
CA THR A 183 -12.13 8.98 -1.69
C THR A 183 -13.21 8.68 -2.70
#